data_AF-K2MQG1-F1
#
_entry.id   AF-K2MQG1-F1
#
_cell.length_a   1.000
_cell.length_b   1.000
_cell.length_c   1.000
_cell.angle_alpha   90.00
_cell.angle_beta   90.00
_cell.angle_gamma   90.00
#
_symmetry.space_group_name_H-M   'P 1'
#
loop_
_entity.id
_entity.type
_entity.pdbx_description
1 polymer ?
#
loop_
_entity_poly.entity_id
_entity_poly.type
_entity_poly.pdbx_seq_one_letter_code
_entity_poly.pdbx_strand_id
1 'polypeptide(L)'
;MVYPEVAQSVGSGLSWLCYRNVTFGGGGMRLTVLIGAMTGDVADVMFHGCTWRDGAVLLLLGNAYDAVGSLNIVVTGNTFRDALLSPEGVFPPHTNITISGNRFTATKLIPRPGLELRRPSCVAMNELAITNDSAVVLSGNVFQTVRASSSAIYFGVIFAASVVALH
;
A
#
# COMPACT_ATOMS: atom_id res chain seq x y z
N MET A 1 6.88 2.17 26.99
CA MET A 1 5.58 1.50 26.86
C MET A 1 5.44 1.04 25.43
N VAL A 2 5.29 -0.28 25.20
CA VAL A 2 4.96 -0.84 23.90
C VAL A 2 3.45 -0.75 23.77
N TYR A 3 2.95 0.02 22.80
CA TYR A 3 1.52 0.01 22.48
C TYR A 3 1.17 -1.35 21.88
N PRO A 4 0.05 -1.99 22.26
CA PRO A 4 -0.39 -3.21 21.62
C PRO A 4 -0.60 -2.95 20.13
N GLU A 5 -0.20 -3.91 19.32
CA GLU A 5 -0.45 -3.86 17.89
C GLU A 5 -1.96 -3.90 17.62
N VAL A 6 -2.48 -2.91 16.91
CA VAL A 6 -3.84 -2.90 16.39
C VAL A 6 -3.74 -3.25 14.91
N ALA A 7 -3.61 -4.55 14.65
CA ALA A 7 -3.67 -5.08 13.30
C ALA A 7 -5.14 -5.33 12.94
N GLN A 8 -5.67 -4.54 12.02
CA GLN A 8 -7.00 -4.69 11.48
C GLN A 8 -6.92 -5.28 10.08
N SER A 9 -7.62 -6.40 9.85
CA SER A 9 -7.77 -7.00 8.52
C SER A 9 -9.16 -6.72 7.95
N VAL A 10 -9.23 -6.32 6.69
CA VAL A 10 -10.48 -5.99 5.98
C VAL A 10 -10.47 -6.60 4.57
N GLY A 11 -11.62 -6.58 3.89
CA GLY A 11 -11.77 -7.06 2.51
C GLY A 11 -12.41 -8.44 2.36
N SER A 12 -12.48 -9.25 3.42
CA SER A 12 -13.04 -10.60 3.34
C SER A 12 -14.51 -10.60 2.90
N GLY A 13 -14.81 -11.26 1.79
CA GLY A 13 -16.15 -11.36 1.19
C GLY A 13 -16.66 -10.04 0.57
N LEU A 14 -15.81 -9.01 0.46
CA LEU A 14 -16.19 -7.72 -0.09
C LEU A 14 -15.74 -7.60 -1.56
N SER A 15 -16.59 -6.99 -2.38
CA SER A 15 -16.23 -6.47 -3.71
C SER A 15 -15.88 -4.98 -3.67
N TRP A 16 -16.14 -4.29 -2.55
CA TRP A 16 -15.89 -2.85 -2.44
C TRP A 16 -15.42 -2.46 -1.05
N LEU A 17 -14.40 -1.61 -0.98
CA LEU A 17 -13.89 -1.00 0.26
C LEU A 17 -13.59 0.48 0.00
N CYS A 18 -14.06 1.38 0.87
CA CYS A 18 -13.77 2.80 0.75
C CYS A 18 -13.51 3.44 2.12
N TYR A 19 -12.34 4.05 2.26
CA TYR A 19 -12.00 4.93 3.37
C TYR A 19 -11.82 6.35 2.84
N ARG A 20 -12.54 7.29 3.44
CA ARG A 20 -12.50 8.69 3.06
C ARG A 20 -12.31 9.58 4.28
N ASN A 21 -11.29 10.44 4.25
CA ASN A 21 -10.98 11.41 5.32
C ASN A 21 -10.77 10.76 6.70
N VAL A 22 -10.25 9.53 6.74
CA VAL A 22 -9.99 8.80 7.98
C VAL A 22 -8.55 9.04 8.43
N THR A 23 -8.32 9.07 9.74
CA THR A 23 -6.96 9.16 10.31
C THR A 23 -6.56 7.83 10.95
N PHE A 24 -5.45 7.28 10.50
CA PHE A 24 -4.76 6.12 11.04
C PHE A 24 -3.46 6.56 11.71
N GLY A 25 -3.27 6.24 12.98
CA GLY A 25 -2.17 6.79 13.76
C GLY A 25 -1.57 5.81 14.76
N GLY A 26 -0.24 5.82 14.85
CA GLY A 26 0.53 5.09 15.86
C GLY A 26 1.27 3.88 15.28
N GLY A 27 2.42 3.56 15.88
CA GLY A 27 3.32 2.51 15.37
C GLY A 27 2.78 1.08 15.46
N GLY A 28 1.69 0.88 16.20
CA GLY A 28 0.94 -0.38 16.22
C GLY A 28 -0.24 -0.41 15.24
N MET A 29 -0.59 0.71 14.58
CA MET A 29 -1.74 0.76 13.69
C MET A 29 -1.39 0.19 12.33
N ARG A 30 -2.00 -0.94 11.99
CA ARG A 30 -1.84 -1.60 10.70
C ARG A 30 -3.19 -1.93 10.12
N LEU A 31 -3.52 -1.35 8.97
CA LEU A 31 -4.67 -1.77 8.19
C LEU A 31 -4.19 -2.67 7.05
N THR A 32 -4.61 -3.93 7.10
CA THR A 32 -4.34 -4.92 6.07
C THR A 32 -5.59 -5.14 5.24
N VAL A 33 -5.51 -4.84 3.96
CA VAL A 33 -6.53 -5.23 2.98
C VAL A 33 -6.15 -6.61 2.45
N LEU A 34 -6.95 -7.63 2.77
CA LEU A 34 -6.75 -9.02 2.36
C LEU A 34 -7.34 -9.21 0.96
N ILE A 35 -6.54 -8.94 -0.07
CA ILE A 35 -6.99 -8.98 -1.47
C ILE A 35 -7.45 -10.38 -1.86
N GLY A 36 -6.74 -11.43 -1.46
CA GLY A 36 -7.15 -12.80 -1.82
C GLY A 36 -8.36 -13.32 -1.04
N ALA A 37 -8.92 -12.52 -0.13
CA ALA A 37 -10.19 -12.81 0.54
C ALA A 37 -11.35 -11.97 -0.01
N MET A 38 -11.09 -11.03 -0.92
CA MET A 38 -12.13 -10.31 -1.65
C MET A 38 -12.85 -11.24 -2.63
N THR A 39 -14.05 -10.86 -3.06
CA THR A 39 -14.88 -11.70 -3.94
C THR A 39 -15.66 -10.84 -4.92
N GLY A 40 -15.94 -11.40 -6.10
CA GLY A 40 -16.77 -10.77 -7.14
C GLY A 40 -16.05 -10.67 -8.49
N ASP A 41 -16.82 -10.35 -9.53
CA ASP A 41 -16.28 -10.20 -10.89
C ASP A 41 -15.37 -8.97 -11.00
N VAL A 42 -15.69 -7.92 -10.23
CA VAL A 42 -14.90 -6.70 -10.10
C VAL A 42 -14.81 -6.36 -8.62
N ALA A 43 -13.61 -6.01 -8.17
CA ALA A 43 -13.37 -5.52 -6.82
C ALA A 43 -12.64 -4.17 -6.81
N ASP A 44 -13.06 -3.29 -5.91
CA ASP A 44 -12.52 -1.94 -5.82
C ASP A 44 -12.14 -1.58 -4.37
N VAL A 45 -10.97 -0.98 -4.20
CA VAL A 45 -10.44 -0.50 -2.93
C VAL A 45 -10.03 0.96 -3.07
N MET A 46 -10.62 1.83 -2.26
CA MET A 46 -10.38 3.27 -2.32
C MET A 46 -9.91 3.81 -0.97
N PHE A 47 -8.79 4.54 -0.99
CA PHE A 47 -8.31 5.38 0.10
C PHE A 47 -8.20 6.81 -0.42
N HIS A 48 -9.11 7.68 0.01
CA HIS A 48 -9.19 9.05 -0.47
C HIS A 48 -9.09 10.05 0.67
N GLY A 49 -8.08 10.94 0.62
CA GLY A 49 -7.92 12.00 1.63
C GLY A 49 -7.62 11.49 3.05
N CYS A 50 -7.16 10.24 3.21
CA CYS A 50 -6.83 9.70 4.52
C CYS A 50 -5.47 10.21 5.01
N THR A 51 -5.30 10.21 6.33
CA THR A 51 -4.04 10.55 7.00
C THR A 51 -3.47 9.32 7.68
N TRP A 52 -2.21 9.01 7.39
CA TRP A 52 -1.44 7.93 7.99
C TRP A 52 -0.26 8.55 8.73
N ARG A 53 -0.13 8.29 10.02
CA ARG A 53 0.88 8.97 10.84
C ARG A 53 1.47 8.12 11.94
N ASP A 54 2.63 8.57 12.42
CA ASP A 54 3.27 8.07 13.65
C ASP A 54 3.59 6.57 13.63
N GLY A 55 3.92 6.03 12.46
CA GLY A 55 4.26 4.62 12.24
C GLY A 55 3.12 3.76 11.71
N ALA A 56 1.97 4.36 11.35
CA ALA A 56 0.87 3.62 10.76
C ALA A 56 1.26 2.97 9.41
N VAL A 57 0.68 1.80 9.14
CA VAL A 57 0.95 1.03 7.92
C VAL A 57 -0.35 0.70 7.20
N LEU A 58 -0.40 1.01 5.90
CA LEU A 58 -1.37 0.47 4.96
C LEU A 58 -0.71 -0.70 4.22
N LEU A 59 -1.19 -1.92 4.46
CA LEU A 59 -0.74 -3.13 3.79
C LEU A 59 -1.81 -3.62 2.81
N LEU A 60 -1.48 -3.68 1.52
CA LEU A 60 -2.30 -4.33 0.50
C LEU A 60 -1.71 -5.73 0.27
N LEU A 61 -2.34 -6.75 0.82
CA LEU A 61 -1.80 -8.11 0.83
C LEU A 61 -2.50 -9.00 -0.20
N GLY A 62 -1.78 -9.32 -1.28
CA GLY A 62 -2.16 -10.30 -2.27
C GLY A 62 -1.70 -11.72 -1.88
N ASN A 63 -2.63 -12.68 -1.89
CA ASN A 63 -2.34 -14.08 -1.58
C ASN A 63 -3.16 -15.08 -2.40
N ALA A 64 -3.82 -14.63 -3.47
CA ALA A 64 -4.60 -15.50 -4.34
C ALA A 64 -4.67 -14.94 -5.77
N TYR A 65 -4.40 -15.81 -6.75
CA TYR A 65 -4.35 -15.45 -8.17
C TYR A 65 -5.74 -15.25 -8.77
N ASP A 66 -6.78 -15.93 -8.28
CA ASP A 66 -8.13 -15.89 -8.89
C ASP A 66 -9.21 -15.43 -7.90
N ALA A 67 -8.87 -14.58 -6.92
CA ALA A 67 -9.85 -14.16 -5.90
C ALA A 67 -11.01 -13.33 -6.48
N VAL A 68 -10.73 -12.52 -7.50
CA VAL A 68 -11.67 -11.62 -8.17
C VAL A 68 -11.36 -11.57 -9.66
N GLY A 69 -12.35 -11.24 -10.49
CA GLY A 69 -12.16 -11.17 -11.95
C GLY A 69 -11.27 -10.00 -12.39
N SER A 70 -11.42 -8.84 -11.76
CA SER A 70 -10.53 -7.68 -11.88
C SER A 70 -10.48 -6.89 -10.58
N LEU A 71 -9.38 -6.16 -10.37
CA LEU A 71 -9.13 -5.45 -9.12
C LEU A 71 -8.64 -4.03 -9.38
N ASN A 72 -9.32 -3.03 -8.83
CA ASN A 72 -8.83 -1.66 -8.82
C ASN A 72 -8.51 -1.21 -7.40
N ILE A 73 -7.31 -0.70 -7.20
CA ILE A 73 -6.91 -0.09 -5.94
C ILE A 73 -6.50 1.35 -6.21
N VAL A 74 -7.16 2.29 -5.54
CA VAL A 74 -6.89 3.72 -5.68
C VAL A 74 -6.51 4.30 -4.33
N VAL A 75 -5.28 4.79 -4.24
CA VAL A 75 -4.75 5.52 -3.10
C VAL A 75 -4.51 6.94 -3.57
N THR A 76 -5.44 7.86 -3.28
CA THR A 76 -5.38 9.22 -3.81
C THR A 76 -5.60 10.33 -2.79
N GLY A 77 -4.82 11.41 -2.92
CA GLY A 77 -4.92 12.59 -2.04
C GLY A 77 -4.62 12.33 -0.56
N ASN A 78 -3.94 11.23 -0.22
CA ASN A 78 -3.63 10.88 1.17
C ASN A 78 -2.36 11.58 1.66
N THR A 79 -2.23 11.72 2.99
CA THR A 79 -1.00 12.17 3.65
C THR A 79 -0.40 11.03 4.46
N PHE A 80 0.82 10.62 4.12
CA PHE A 80 1.63 9.65 4.86
C PHE A 80 2.78 10.37 5.55
N ARG A 81 2.73 10.49 6.87
CA ARG A 81 3.77 11.15 7.68
C ARG A 81 4.40 10.16 8.63
N ASP A 82 5.63 9.77 8.34
CA ASP A 82 6.32 8.67 9.02
C ASP A 82 5.41 7.43 9.07
N ALA A 83 4.88 7.06 7.90
CA ALA A 83 3.94 5.98 7.69
C ALA A 83 4.31 5.26 6.38
N LEU A 84 3.84 4.02 6.23
CA LEU A 84 4.23 3.15 5.12
C LEU A 84 3.00 2.70 4.33
N LEU A 85 3.07 2.81 3.00
CA LEU A 85 2.21 2.08 2.08
C LEU A 85 2.97 0.86 1.54
N SER A 86 2.40 -0.34 1.69
CA SER A 86 3.06 -1.59 1.32
C SER A 86 2.15 -2.47 0.47
N PRO A 87 2.28 -2.48 -0.87
CA PRO A 87 1.69 -3.49 -1.73
C PRO A 87 2.58 -4.73 -1.79
N GLU A 88 2.02 -5.90 -1.47
CA GLU A 88 2.82 -7.12 -1.24
C GLU A 88 2.13 -8.40 -1.69
N GLY A 89 2.92 -9.34 -2.20
CA GLY A 89 2.46 -10.67 -2.59
C GLY A 89 1.82 -10.73 -3.98
N VAL A 90 1.06 -11.80 -4.21
CA VAL A 90 0.49 -12.14 -5.53
C VAL A 90 -0.92 -11.59 -5.64
N PHE A 91 -1.12 -10.69 -6.61
CA PHE A 91 -2.41 -10.10 -6.91
C PHE A 91 -3.11 -10.84 -8.06
N PRO A 92 -4.45 -10.76 -8.14
CA PRO A 92 -5.20 -11.29 -9.27
C PRO A 92 -4.79 -10.68 -10.62
N PRO A 93 -5.08 -11.35 -11.76
CA PRO A 93 -4.93 -10.73 -13.08
C PRO A 93 -5.85 -9.49 -13.18
N HIS A 94 -5.57 -8.62 -14.15
CA HIS A 94 -6.34 -7.38 -14.36
C HIS A 94 -6.37 -6.48 -13.10
N THR A 95 -5.24 -6.40 -12.40
CA THR A 95 -5.05 -5.55 -11.22
C THR A 95 -4.49 -4.18 -11.60
N ASN A 96 -5.21 -3.11 -11.28
CA ASN A 96 -4.72 -1.74 -11.43
C ASN A 96 -4.56 -1.06 -10.06
N ILE A 97 -3.32 -0.75 -9.69
CA ILE A 97 -3.00 0.00 -8.47
C ILE A 97 -2.59 1.42 -8.84
N THR A 98 -3.46 2.39 -8.57
CA THR A 98 -3.22 3.81 -8.79
C THR A 98 -2.88 4.49 -7.47
N ILE A 99 -1.66 5.01 -7.37
CA ILE A 99 -1.18 5.82 -6.24
C ILE A 99 -0.95 7.23 -6.77
N SER A 100 -1.88 8.16 -6.50
CA SER A 100 -1.84 9.49 -7.13
C SER A 100 -2.08 10.65 -6.18
N GLY A 101 -1.38 11.77 -6.39
CA GLY A 101 -1.63 13.00 -5.64
C GLY A 101 -1.40 12.88 -4.13
N ASN A 102 -0.65 11.87 -3.66
CA ASN A 102 -0.41 11.68 -2.24
C ASN A 102 0.83 12.47 -1.79
N ARG A 103 0.85 12.84 -0.51
CA ARG A 103 2.01 13.43 0.14
C ARG A 103 2.66 12.43 1.07
N PHE A 104 3.92 12.10 0.83
CA PHE A 104 4.72 11.24 1.69
C PHE A 104 5.84 12.02 2.37
N THR A 105 6.01 11.79 3.66
CA THR A 105 7.11 12.33 4.45
C THR A 105 7.72 11.21 5.27
N ALA A 106 8.97 10.86 5.00
CA ALA A 106 9.71 9.86 5.75
C ALA A 106 10.92 10.48 6.45
N THR A 107 10.84 10.59 7.77
CA THR A 107 11.92 11.09 8.63
C THR A 107 12.58 10.00 9.45
N LYS A 108 11.87 8.89 9.66
CA LYS A 108 12.31 7.69 10.38
C LYS A 108 11.95 6.42 9.62
N LEU A 109 12.63 5.34 9.97
CA LEU A 109 12.35 4.00 9.47
C LEU A 109 11.07 3.47 10.13
N ILE A 110 10.16 2.93 9.32
CA ILE A 110 8.90 2.34 9.76
C ILE A 110 9.05 0.82 9.73
N PRO A 111 9.07 0.13 10.87
CA PRO A 111 9.21 -1.32 10.89
C PRO A 111 8.02 -2.00 10.21
N ARG A 112 8.31 -3.00 9.38
CA ARG A 112 7.30 -3.89 8.79
C ARG A 112 7.73 -5.33 9.10
N PRO A 113 7.02 -6.05 9.98
CA PRO A 113 7.33 -7.46 10.25
C PRO A 113 7.30 -8.28 8.95
N GLY A 114 8.38 -9.03 8.68
CA GLY A 114 8.55 -9.79 7.44
C GLY A 114 9.11 -8.99 6.26
N LEU A 115 9.50 -7.72 6.46
CA LEU A 115 10.25 -6.93 5.48
C LEU A 115 11.37 -6.16 6.17
N GLU A 116 12.60 -6.53 5.85
CA GLU A 116 13.81 -5.91 6.38
C GLU A 116 14.12 -4.61 5.61
N LEU A 117 13.40 -3.54 5.93
CA LEU A 117 13.73 -2.20 5.45
C LEU A 117 15.02 -1.73 6.12
N ARG A 118 16.06 -1.44 5.31
CA ARG A 118 17.34 -0.90 5.82
C ARG A 118 17.39 0.62 5.86
N ARG A 119 16.39 1.29 5.26
CA ARG A 119 16.35 2.74 5.04
C ARG A 119 14.92 3.26 5.25
N PRO A 120 14.74 4.53 5.65
CA PRO A 120 13.43 5.17 5.64
C PRO A 120 12.83 5.16 4.24
N SER A 121 11.60 4.64 4.14
CA SER A 121 10.85 4.52 2.89
C SER A 121 9.37 4.86 3.09
N CYS A 122 8.77 5.46 2.07
CA CYS A 122 7.38 5.89 2.09
C CYS A 122 6.46 4.83 1.49
N VAL A 123 6.94 4.19 0.43
CA VAL A 123 6.28 3.07 -0.24
C VAL A 123 7.27 1.91 -0.27
N ALA A 124 6.81 0.72 0.08
CA ALA A 124 7.61 -0.50 -0.03
C ALA A 124 6.84 -1.55 -0.82
N MET A 125 7.37 -1.94 -1.97
CA MET A 125 6.79 -3.01 -2.78
C MET A 125 7.67 -4.25 -2.59
N ASN A 126 7.16 -5.24 -1.86
CA ASN A 126 7.89 -6.46 -1.57
C ASN A 126 7.16 -7.68 -2.12
N GLU A 127 7.85 -8.44 -2.96
CA GLU A 127 7.30 -9.62 -3.64
C GLU A 127 5.98 -9.31 -4.37
N LEU A 128 5.85 -8.08 -4.86
CA LEU A 128 4.68 -7.64 -5.59
C LEU A 128 4.67 -8.35 -6.94
N ALA A 129 3.69 -9.23 -7.14
CA ALA A 129 3.47 -9.95 -8.38
C ALA A 129 2.13 -9.53 -8.99
N ILE A 130 2.20 -8.96 -10.20
CA ILE A 130 1.04 -8.56 -11.01
C ILE A 130 1.23 -9.03 -12.46
N THR A 131 0.18 -9.61 -13.06
CA THR A 131 0.21 -10.24 -14.38
C THR A 131 -1.02 -9.84 -15.21
N ASN A 132 -1.02 -10.13 -16.51
CA ASN A 132 -2.18 -10.02 -17.41
C ASN A 132 -2.94 -8.68 -17.31
N ASP A 133 -2.48 -7.68 -18.09
CA ASP A 133 -3.08 -6.34 -18.15
C ASP A 133 -3.17 -5.63 -16.79
N SER A 134 -2.21 -5.92 -15.92
CA SER A 134 -2.07 -5.25 -14.63
C SER A 134 -1.07 -4.12 -14.69
N ALA A 135 -1.27 -3.10 -13.84
CA ALA A 135 -0.37 -1.97 -13.73
C ALA A 135 -0.29 -1.44 -12.29
N VAL A 136 0.89 -0.92 -11.94
CA VAL A 136 1.04 0.01 -10.82
C VAL A 136 1.41 1.37 -11.36
N VAL A 137 0.58 2.38 -11.09
CA VAL A 137 0.76 3.75 -11.55
C VAL A 137 1.03 4.67 -10.38
N LEU A 138 2.17 5.35 -10.41
CA LEU A 138 2.48 6.43 -9.47
C LEU A 138 2.50 7.74 -10.24
N SER A 139 1.64 8.70 -9.87
CA SER A 139 1.54 9.99 -10.58
C SER A 139 1.22 11.15 -9.65
N GLY A 140 1.94 12.27 -9.77
CA GLY A 140 1.67 13.49 -9.00
C GLY A 140 1.87 13.34 -7.48
N ASN A 141 2.65 12.35 -7.03
CA ASN A 141 2.96 12.18 -5.61
C ASN A 141 4.14 13.07 -5.20
N VAL A 142 4.10 13.61 -3.98
CA VAL A 142 5.19 14.39 -3.41
C VAL A 142 5.90 13.55 -2.35
N PHE A 143 7.20 13.30 -2.54
CA PHE A 143 8.03 12.58 -1.58
C PHE A 143 9.01 13.53 -0.88
N GLN A 144 8.95 13.60 0.45
CA GLN A 144 9.86 14.36 1.27
C GLN A 144 10.64 13.43 2.20
N THR A 145 11.96 13.34 2.00
CA THR A 145 12.84 12.50 2.82
C THR A 145 14.00 13.32 3.35
N VAL A 146 14.27 13.26 4.67
CA VAL A 146 15.23 14.17 5.34
C VAL A 146 16.66 13.63 5.49
N ARG A 147 16.93 12.38 5.11
CA ARG A 147 18.28 11.80 5.22
C ARG A 147 18.88 11.47 3.87
N ALA A 148 20.18 11.71 3.73
CA ALA A 148 21.00 11.39 2.56
C ALA A 148 20.96 9.90 2.16
N SER A 149 20.50 9.01 3.06
CA SER A 149 20.37 7.57 2.83
C SER A 149 18.92 7.07 2.67
N SER A 150 17.94 7.96 2.44
CA SER A 150 16.53 7.56 2.30
C SER A 150 16.20 7.04 0.89
N SER A 151 15.20 6.16 0.78
CA SER A 151 14.67 5.71 -0.50
C SER A 151 13.16 5.94 -0.49
N ALA A 152 12.68 6.93 -1.24
CA ALA A 152 11.25 7.29 -1.26
C ALA A 152 10.35 6.08 -1.56
N ILE A 153 10.77 5.27 -2.53
CA ILE A 153 10.15 4.01 -2.88
C ILE A 153 11.23 2.93 -2.73
N TYR A 154 10.92 1.90 -1.94
CA TYR A 154 11.71 0.69 -1.84
C TYR A 154 11.10 -0.38 -2.72
N PHE A 155 11.91 -0.92 -3.62
CA PHE A 155 11.57 -2.11 -4.39
C PHE A 155 12.36 -3.29 -3.82
N GLY A 156 11.65 -4.28 -3.29
CA GLY A 156 12.22 -5.59 -2.99
C GLY A 156 12.28 -6.44 -4.25
N VAL A 157 12.00 -7.73 -4.13
CA VAL A 157 11.76 -8.59 -5.30
C VAL A 157 10.42 -8.20 -5.91
N ILE A 158 10.36 -7.96 -7.22
CA ILE A 158 9.13 -7.59 -7.93
C ILE A 158 9.00 -8.44 -9.18
N PHE A 159 7.81 -9.01 -9.36
CA PHE A 159 7.42 -9.79 -10.53
C PHE A 159 6.24 -9.08 -11.21
N ALA A 160 6.50 -7.92 -11.78
CA ALA A 160 5.46 -7.09 -12.39
C ALA A 160 5.61 -7.08 -13.92
N ALA A 161 4.48 -7.23 -14.62
CA ALA A 161 4.44 -7.06 -16.08
C ALA A 161 4.70 -5.59 -16.50
N SER A 162 4.31 -4.60 -15.68
CA SER A 162 4.57 -3.17 -15.92
C SER A 162 4.43 -2.34 -14.64
N VAL A 163 5.44 -1.52 -14.33
CA VAL A 163 5.38 -0.48 -13.28
C VAL A 163 5.66 0.86 -13.94
N VAL A 164 4.70 1.79 -13.88
CA VAL A 164 4.80 3.10 -14.53
C VAL A 164 4.86 4.20 -13.46
N ALA A 165 6.03 4.81 -13.31
CA ALA A 165 6.23 5.98 -12.44
C ALA A 165 6.31 7.24 -13.30
N LEU A 166 5.22 8.02 -13.33
CA LEU A 166 5.19 9.32 -13.99
C LEU A 166 5.59 10.40 -12.97
N HIS A 167 6.73 11.04 -13.24
CA HIS A 167 7.29 12.14 -12.44
C HIS A 167 6.59 13.45 -12.77
#